data_AF-A0A964TKJ6-F1
#
_entry.id   AF-A0A964TKJ6-F1
#
_cell.length_a   1.000
_cell.length_b   1.000
_cell.length_c   1.000
_cell.angle_alpha   90.00
_cell.angle_beta   90.00
_cell.angle_gamma   90.00
#
_symmetry.space_group_name_H-M   'P 1'
#
loop_
_entity.id
_entity.type
_entity.pdbx_description
1 polymer ?
#
loop_
_entity_poly.entity_id
_entity_poly.type
_entity_poly.pdbx_seq_one_letter_code
_entity_poly.pdbx_strand_id
1 'polypeptide(L)' 'MAENLGTETVLSGPLDGSAAGPVLSVVLPGLHRSLLGQRIGLTFAPSDMILFDAETGQALRHGI' A
#
# COMPACT_ATOMS: atom_id res chain seq x y z
N MET A 1 -10.86 -2.77 -2.99
CA MET A 1 -11.82 -2.85 -1.87
C MET A 1 -11.54 -1.70 -0.92
N ALA A 2 -12.58 -1.10 -0.31
CA ALA A 2 -12.44 0.00 0.65
C ALA A 2 -13.23 -0.35 1.92
N GLU A 3 -12.58 -0.34 3.07
CA GLU A 3 -13.17 -0.68 4.36
C GLU A 3 -13.00 0.49 5.33
N ASN A 4 -14.06 0.85 6.06
CA ASN A 4 -13.98 1.88 7.09
C ASN A 4 -13.74 1.21 8.45
N LEU A 5 -12.63 1.53 9.09
CA LEU A 5 -12.25 1.05 10.41
C LEU A 5 -12.18 2.24 11.38
N GLY A 6 -13.27 2.46 12.13
CA GLY A 6 -13.38 3.61 13.03
C GLY A 6 -13.34 4.94 12.27
N THR A 7 -12.31 5.74 12.50
CA THR A 7 -12.10 7.03 11.82
C THR A 7 -11.19 6.94 10.59
N GLU A 8 -10.77 5.74 10.20
CA GLU A 8 -9.85 5.51 9.09
C GLU A 8 -10.54 4.70 7.99
N THR A 9 -10.01 4.81 6.77
CA THR A 9 -10.39 3.96 5.65
C THR A 9 -9.18 3.18 5.17
N VAL A 10 -9.31 1.86 5.07
CA VAL A 10 -8.33 0.98 4.45
C VAL A 10 -8.72 0.74 3.00
N LEU A 11 -7.82 1.06 2.07
CA LEU A 11 -7.96 0.80 0.66
C LEU A 11 -7.00 -0.32 0.26
N SER A 12 -7.55 -1.41 -0.28
CA SER A 12 -6.77 -2.57 -0.72
C SER A 12 -7.01 -2.88 -2.19
N GLY A 13 -5.95 -3.12 -2.96
CA GLY A 13 -6.07 -3.43 -4.39
C GLY A 13 -4.83 -4.12 -4.97
N PRO A 14 -4.96 -4.74 -6.14
CA PRO A 14 -3.83 -5.40 -6.80
C PRO A 14 -2.80 -4.37 -7.27
N LEU A 15 -1.53 -4.60 -6.98
CA LEU A 15 -0.43 -3.88 -7.62
C LEU A 15 -0.39 -4.31 -9.10
N ASP A 16 -0.34 -3.34 -10.02
CA ASP A 16 -0.35 -3.54 -11.49
C ASP A 16 -1.64 -4.12 -12.11
N GLY A 17 -2.74 -4.15 -11.35
CA GLY A 17 -4.03 -4.63 -11.87
C GLY A 17 -4.13 -6.15 -12.05
N SER A 18 -3.09 -6.90 -11.67
CA SER A 18 -3.09 -8.36 -11.68
C SER A 18 -3.74 -8.93 -10.41
N ALA A 19 -4.81 -9.71 -10.56
CA ALA A 19 -5.50 -10.34 -9.43
C ALA A 19 -4.67 -11.43 -8.71
N ALA A 20 -3.59 -11.91 -9.35
CA ALA A 20 -2.69 -12.91 -8.78
C ALA A 20 -1.43 -12.30 -8.12
N GLY A 21 -1.29 -10.98 -8.18
CA GLY A 21 -0.13 -10.25 -7.64
C GLY A 21 -0.27 -9.88 -6.16
N PRO A 22 0.77 -9.24 -5.58
CA PRO A 22 0.70 -8.70 -4.24
C PRO A 22 -0.43 -7.65 -4.15
N VAL A 23 -1.16 -7.69 -3.04
CA VAL A 23 -2.18 -6.70 -2.72
C VAL A 23 -1.52 -5.56 -1.94
N LEU A 24 -1.66 -4.35 -2.46
CA LEU A 24 -1.26 -3.14 -1.74
C LEU A 24 -2.43 -2.68 -0.87
N SER A 25 -2.18 -2.46 0.42
CA SER A 25 -3.14 -1.90 1.37
C SER A 25 -2.62 -0.55 1.89
N VAL A 26 -3.48 0.47 1.90
CA VAL A 26 -3.17 1.82 2.39
C VAL A 26 -4.23 2.26 3.37
N VAL A 27 -3.80 2.87 4.47
CA VAL A 27 -4.68 3.48 5.47
C VAL A 27 -4.76 4.99 5.23
N LEU A 28 -5.97 5.50 5.05
CA LEU A 28 -6.25 6.93 4.90
C LEU A 28 -6.97 7.45 6.16
N PRO A 29 -6.57 8.62 6.68
CA PRO A 29 -7.30 9.25 7.77
C PRO A 29 -8.64 9.80 7.27
N GLY A 30 -9.69 9.60 8.06
CA GLY A 30 -11.06 10.00 7.74
C GLY A 30 -11.84 8.91 7.01
N LEU A 31 -13.15 9.15 6.87
CA LEU A 31 -14.05 8.25 6.14
C LEU A 31 -14.04 8.61 4.65
N HIS A 32 -13.35 7.81 3.85
CA HIS A 32 -13.29 7.94 2.40
C HIS A 32 -14.30 7.01 1.73
N ARG A 33 -15.09 7.55 0.80
CA ARG A 33 -15.88 6.74 -0.13
C ARG A 33 -15.09 6.56 -1.41
N SER A 34 -14.36 5.44 -1.52
CA SER A 34 -13.71 5.08 -2.78
C SER A 34 -14.76 4.60 -3.77
N LEU A 35 -14.85 5.25 -4.94
CA LEU A 35 -15.63 4.73 -6.07
C LEU A 35 -14.80 3.68 -6.80
N LEU A 36 -15.43 2.56 -7.20
CA LEU A 36 -14.79 1.55 -8.05
C LEU A 36 -14.25 2.20 -9.33
N GLY A 37 -12.96 1.99 -9.62
CA GLY A 37 -12.29 2.53 -10.80
C GLY A 37 -11.66 3.92 -10.62
N GLN A 38 -11.81 4.57 -9.46
CA GLN A 38 -11.11 5.82 -9.16
C GLN A 38 -9.60 5.56 -9.00
N ARG A 39 -8.77 6.39 -9.65
CA ARG A 39 -7.32 6.37 -9.50
C ARG A 39 -6.93 7.25 -8.33
N ILE A 40 -6.09 6.72 -7.43
CA ILE A 40 -5.58 7.44 -6.27
C ILE A 40 -4.05 7.48 -6.39
N GLY A 41 -3.47 8.67 -6.30
CA GLY A 41 -2.03 8.83 -6.21
C GLY A 41 -1.58 8.63 -4.76
N LEU A 42 -0.59 7.77 -4.55
CA LEU A 42 0.02 7.53 -3.24
C LEU A 42 1.41 8.15 -3.24
N THR A 43 1.75 8.85 -2.15
CA THR A 43 3.10 9.40 -1.94
C THR A 43 3.66 8.79 -0.68
N PHE A 44 4.90 8.31 -0.75
CA PHE A 44 5.63 7.72 0.37
C PHE A 44 7.01 8.36 0.47
N ALA A 45 7.49 8.59 1.69
CA ALA A 45 8.85 9.07 1.90
C ALA A 45 9.83 7.90 1.75
N PRO A 46 10.99 8.08 1.09
CA PRO A 46 11.99 7.02 0.99
C PRO A 46 12.46 6.47 2.34
N SER A 47 12.40 7.27 3.41
CA SER A 47 12.71 6.86 4.78
C SER A 47 11.75 5.80 5.35
N ASP A 48 10.54 5.70 4.82
CA ASP A 48 9.50 4.78 5.29
C ASP A 48 9.52 3.46 4.51
N MET A 49 10.43 3.33 3.54
CA MET A 49 10.55 2.18 2.67
C MET A 49 11.64 1.23 3.16
N ILE A 50 11.31 -0.06 3.23
CA ILE A 50 12.27 -1.13 3.53
C ILE A 50 12.44 -1.93 2.26
N LEU A 51 13.69 -2.07 1.80
CA LEU A 51 14.03 -2.90 0.67
C LEU A 51 14.42 -4.29 1.17
N PHE A 52 14.04 -5.32 0.42
CA PHE A 52 14.38 -6.71 0.71
C PHE A 52 15.13 -7.32 -0.46
N ASP A 53 16.11 -8.15 -0.16
CA ASP A 53 16.75 -9.00 -1.16
C ASP A 53 15.77 -10.10 -1.60
N ALA A 54 15.56 -10.24 -2.92
CA ALA A 54 14.51 -11.10 -3.47
C ALA A 54 14.80 -12.61 -3.31
N GLU A 55 16.07 -13.01 -3.19
CA GLU A 55 16.46 -14.42 -3.07
C GLU A 55 16.48 -14.87 -1.60
N THR A 56 17.03 -14.02 -0.73
CA THR A 56 17.25 -14.34 0.69
C THR A 56 16.13 -13.85 1.60
N GLY A 57 15.29 -12.94 1.13
CA GLY A 57 14.24 -12.29 1.91
C GLY A 57 14.76 -11.38 3.03
N GLN A 58 16.07 -11.08 3.05
CA GLN A 58 16.66 -10.24 4.09
C GLN A 58 16.43 -8.76 3.80
N ALA A 59 16.15 -7.99 4.85
CA ALA A 59 16.05 -6.55 4.74
C ALA A 59 17.41 -5.94 4.40
N LEU A 60 17.48 -5.23 3.27
CA LEU A 60 18.63 -4.41 2.89
C LEU A 60 18.64 -3.18 3.79
N ARG A 61 19.56 -3.15 4.75
CA ARG A 61 19.78 -1.97 5.58
C ARG A 61 20.49 -0.93 4.73
N HIS A 62 19.85 0.22 4.51
CA HIS A 62 20.52 1.39 3.95
C HIS A 62 21.63 1.78 4.93
N GLY A 63 22.89 1.48 4.58
CA GLY A 63 24.04 1.79 5.41
C GLY A 63 24.14 3.30 5.61
N ILE A 64 24.17 3.72 6.87
CA ILE A 64 24.68 5.04 7.27
C ILE A 64 26.19 4.90 7.41
#